data_AF-A0AAU3ZVR4-F1
#
_entry.id   AF-A0AAU3ZVR4-F1
#
_cell.length_a   1.000
_cell.length_b   1.000
_cell.length_c   1.000
_cell.angle_alpha   90.00
_cell.angle_beta   90.00
_cell.angle_gamma   90.00
#
_symmetry.space_group_name_H-M   'P 1'
#
loop_
_entity.id
_entity.type
_entity.pdbx_description
1 polymer ?
#
loop_
_entity_poly.entity_id
_entity_poly.type
_entity_poly.pdbx_seq_one_letter_code
_entity_poly.pdbx_strand_id
1 'polypeptide(L)'
;MNTPAHFKQQLATELAARAASLPAPVQPAVDRGHARRLGVLAVGATAVALATAAVLVPRAADSHAPQSTADAPHATPSRSPGTTLDIVNADYAVKSASHGWVSVQLFTSRGVPGLQADLRKAGVPAAVMTPSASCHATIDTDHSRRGNVVKAMPPTRSHRAPDGGISQMINPGAIPQGEHLLFIARFAPGQVQALSVQLVHTIPACVA
;
A
#
# COMPACT_ATOMS: atom_id res chain seq x y z
N MET A 1 -19.09 17.37 -14.04
CA MET A 1 -17.67 17.05 -13.82
C MET A 1 -17.26 16.00 -14.85
N ASN A 2 -16.56 16.40 -15.91
CA ASN A 2 -16.07 15.50 -16.96
C ASN A 2 -14.65 15.04 -16.58
N THR A 3 -14.46 13.74 -16.30
CA THR A 3 -13.11 13.16 -16.22
C THR A 3 -12.44 13.31 -17.59
N PRO A 4 -11.22 13.87 -17.68
CA PRO A 4 -10.53 14.01 -18.96
C PRO A 4 -10.32 12.63 -19.58
N ALA A 5 -11.00 12.34 -20.69
CA ALA A 5 -10.91 11.05 -21.40
C ALA A 5 -9.45 10.69 -21.77
N HIS A 6 -8.61 11.71 -21.92
CA HIS A 6 -7.19 11.61 -22.19
C HIS A 6 -6.40 10.83 -21.13
N PHE A 7 -6.75 10.98 -19.84
CA PHE A 7 -6.05 10.26 -18.77
C PHE A 7 -6.26 8.75 -18.89
N LYS A 8 -7.49 8.31 -19.21
CA LYS A 8 -7.80 6.89 -19.38
C LYS A 8 -7.08 6.28 -20.58
N GLN A 9 -6.97 7.03 -21.67
CA GLN A 9 -6.23 6.60 -22.85
C GLN A 9 -4.73 6.48 -22.55
N GLN A 10 -4.15 7.49 -21.91
CA GLN A 10 -2.73 7.50 -21.55
C GLN A 10 -2.37 6.35 -20.61
N LEU A 11 -3.23 6.06 -19.63
CA LEU A 11 -3.06 4.95 -18.71
C LEU A 11 -3.17 3.59 -19.40
N ALA A 12 -4.10 3.44 -20.35
CA ALA A 12 -4.23 2.21 -21.14
C ALA A 12 -3.02 1.98 -22.05
N THR A 13 -2.50 3.03 -22.69
CA THR A 13 -1.31 2.93 -23.54
C THR A 13 -0.06 2.60 -22.73
N GLU A 14 0.12 3.21 -21.55
CA GLU A 14 1.25 2.90 -20.67
C GLU A 14 1.19 1.45 -20.16
N LEU A 15 0.01 0.97 -19.76
CA LEU A 15 -0.18 -0.40 -19.31
C LEU A 15 0.11 -1.42 -20.43
N ALA A 16 -0.36 -1.16 -21.65
CA ALA A 16 -0.08 -2.03 -22.80
C ALA A 16 1.42 -2.07 -23.15
N ALA A 17 2.10 -0.92 -23.11
CA ALA A 17 3.54 -0.86 -23.34
C ALA A 17 4.34 -1.61 -22.27
N ARG A 18 3.93 -1.53 -21.00
CA ARG A 18 4.54 -2.30 -19.91
C ARG A 18 4.27 -3.80 -20.01
N ALA A 19 3.08 -4.19 -20.47
CA ALA A 19 2.77 -5.60 -20.68
C ALA A 19 3.61 -6.21 -21.81
N ALA A 20 3.87 -5.46 -22.88
CA ALA A 20 4.69 -5.89 -24.00
C ALA A 20 6.19 -6.02 -23.67
N SER A 21 6.67 -5.31 -22.65
CA SER A 21 8.07 -5.38 -22.21
C SER A 21 8.35 -6.45 -21.16
N LEU A 22 7.32 -7.16 -20.69
CA LEU A 22 7.50 -8.30 -19.78
C LEU A 22 8.09 -9.49 -20.56
N PRO A 23 9.21 -10.07 -20.12
CA PRO A 23 9.75 -11.28 -20.72
C PRO A 23 8.75 -12.42 -20.59
N ALA A 24 8.58 -13.19 -21.68
CA ALA A 24 7.71 -14.36 -21.68
C ALA A 24 8.15 -15.32 -20.55
N PRO A 25 7.21 -15.91 -19.79
CA PRO A 25 7.54 -16.88 -18.78
C PRO A 25 8.26 -18.05 -19.44
N VAL A 26 9.54 -18.20 -19.14
CA VAL A 26 10.33 -19.38 -19.50
C VAL A 26 9.73 -20.53 -18.70
N GLN A 27 9.00 -21.40 -19.38
CA GLN A 27 8.50 -22.63 -18.77
C GLN A 27 9.72 -23.48 -18.40
N PRO A 28 9.87 -23.89 -17.12
CA PRO A 28 10.92 -24.83 -16.78
C PRO A 28 10.65 -26.13 -17.52
N ALA A 29 11.64 -26.58 -18.29
CA ALA A 29 11.64 -27.93 -18.85
C ALA A 29 11.59 -28.91 -17.67
N VAL A 30 10.49 -29.66 -17.59
CA VAL A 30 10.31 -30.70 -16.59
C VAL A 30 11.19 -31.88 -16.98
N ASP A 31 12.41 -31.92 -16.44
CA ASP A 31 13.27 -33.08 -16.52
C ASP A 31 12.85 -34.09 -15.44
N ARG A 32 12.21 -35.20 -15.84
CA ARG A 32 11.78 -36.28 -14.96
C ARG A 32 12.61 -37.54 -15.22
N GLY A 33 13.83 -37.52 -14.70
CA GLY A 33 14.66 -38.70 -14.50
C GLY A 33 14.18 -39.59 -13.34
N HIS A 34 13.45 -40.65 -13.70
CA HIS A 34 13.33 -41.99 -13.09
C HIS A 34 13.65 -42.22 -11.59
N ALA A 35 12.61 -42.58 -10.82
CA ALA A 35 12.72 -43.55 -9.72
C ALA A 35 11.41 -44.36 -9.51
N ARG A 36 11.51 -45.63 -9.89
CA ARG A 36 10.72 -46.86 -9.58
C ARG A 36 9.43 -46.81 -8.71
N ARG A 37 8.39 -47.40 -9.31
CA ARG A 37 7.39 -48.39 -8.79
C ARG A 37 6.34 -47.95 -7.74
N LEU A 38 5.08 -47.85 -8.19
CA LEU A 38 3.91 -48.69 -7.83
C LEU A 38 2.58 -47.94 -8.04
N GLY A 39 1.57 -48.62 -8.59
CA GLY A 39 0.16 -48.26 -8.40
C GLY A 39 -0.60 -47.78 -9.64
N VAL A 40 -1.46 -48.66 -10.16
CA VAL A 40 -2.38 -48.51 -11.29
C VAL A 40 -3.69 -47.84 -10.83
N LEU A 41 -4.16 -46.76 -11.50
CA LEU A 41 -5.53 -46.59 -12.07
C LEU A 41 -5.92 -45.14 -12.45
N ALA A 42 -6.45 -45.04 -13.69
CA ALA A 42 -7.47 -44.13 -14.26
C ALA A 42 -7.25 -42.59 -14.22
N VAL A 43 -6.96 -41.93 -15.35
CA VAL A 43 -7.85 -41.45 -16.45
C VAL A 43 -8.74 -40.27 -16.05
N GLY A 44 -8.52 -39.13 -16.69
CA GLY A 44 -9.42 -37.98 -16.70
C GLY A 44 -8.77 -36.71 -17.24
N ALA A 45 -8.64 -36.62 -18.57
CA ALA A 45 -8.19 -35.42 -19.27
C ALA A 45 -9.39 -34.62 -19.80
N THR A 46 -9.37 -33.30 -19.62
CA THR A 46 -10.00 -32.35 -20.57
C THR A 46 -9.18 -31.05 -20.63
N ALA A 47 -8.88 -30.64 -21.85
CA ALA A 47 -8.16 -29.44 -22.24
C ALA A 47 -9.13 -28.30 -22.62
N VAL A 48 -8.56 -27.20 -23.15
CA VAL A 48 -9.20 -26.15 -23.99
C VAL A 48 -9.74 -24.94 -23.18
N ALA A 49 -9.53 -23.65 -23.51
CA ALA A 49 -8.88 -22.93 -24.62
C ALA A 49 -8.45 -21.53 -24.15
N LEU A 50 -7.39 -20.99 -24.77
CA LEU A 50 -7.08 -19.55 -24.78
C LEU A 50 -8.02 -18.86 -25.79
N ALA A 51 -8.84 -17.93 -25.31
CA ALA A 51 -9.62 -17.04 -26.17
C ALA A 51 -8.85 -15.74 -26.37
N THR A 52 -8.22 -15.59 -27.54
CA THR A 52 -7.66 -14.32 -28.01
C THR A 52 -8.78 -13.49 -28.61
N ALA A 53 -9.22 -12.44 -27.91
CA ALA A 53 -10.14 -11.44 -28.45
C ALA A 53 -9.36 -10.42 -29.29
N ALA A 54 -9.51 -10.49 -30.61
CA ALA A 54 -9.08 -9.44 -31.52
C ALA A 54 -10.18 -8.36 -31.60
N VAL A 55 -9.89 -7.15 -31.13
CA VAL A 55 -10.79 -6.00 -31.25
C VAL A 55 -10.30 -5.13 -32.40
N LEU A 56 -11.14 -5.03 -33.44
CA LEU A 56 -11.03 -4.08 -34.54
C LEU A 56 -11.22 -2.65 -34.02
N VAL A 57 -10.29 -1.74 -34.34
CA VAL A 57 -10.43 -0.31 -34.07
C VAL A 57 -10.68 0.43 -35.39
N PRO A 58 -11.76 1.23 -35.51
CA PRO A 58 -11.96 2.10 -36.65
C PRO A 58 -11.05 3.33 -36.57
N ARG A 59 -10.45 3.66 -37.71
CA ARG A 59 -9.55 4.79 -37.93
C ARG A 59 -10.33 5.97 -38.52
N ALA A 60 -10.30 7.11 -37.84
CA ALA A 60 -10.58 8.46 -38.36
C ALA A 60 -9.69 9.41 -37.52
N ALA A 61 -8.71 10.13 -38.10
CA ALA A 61 -8.85 11.46 -38.72
C ALA A 61 -9.58 12.43 -37.76
N ASP A 62 -9.05 13.58 -37.32
CA ASP A 62 -7.99 14.42 -37.84
C ASP A 62 -7.67 15.51 -36.77
N SER A 63 -6.42 16.01 -36.78
CA SER A 63 -6.07 17.43 -36.70
C SER A 63 -6.09 18.30 -35.40
N HIS A 64 -4.95 19.01 -35.26
CA HIS A 64 -4.63 20.29 -34.60
C HIS A 64 -4.15 20.35 -33.12
N ALA A 65 -2.85 20.66 -33.00
CA ALA A 65 -2.13 21.24 -31.87
C ALA A 65 -2.32 22.78 -31.83
N PRO A 66 -1.55 23.54 -31.02
CA PRO A 66 -1.26 23.45 -29.58
C PRO A 66 -1.64 24.77 -28.86
N GLN A 67 -1.70 24.79 -27.53
CA GLN A 67 -1.20 25.96 -26.80
C GLN A 67 -0.89 25.63 -25.34
N SER A 68 0.41 25.52 -25.09
CA SER A 68 1.04 25.56 -23.78
C SER A 68 1.12 27.03 -23.37
N THR A 69 0.59 27.39 -22.21
CA THR A 69 1.11 28.52 -21.43
C THR A 69 1.13 28.15 -19.96
N ALA A 70 2.25 28.51 -19.37
CA ALA A 70 2.61 28.35 -17.98
C ALA A 70 1.58 28.97 -17.04
N ASP A 71 1.38 28.34 -15.89
CA ASP A 71 1.35 29.12 -14.66
C ASP A 71 1.75 28.25 -13.47
N ALA A 72 2.71 28.75 -12.70
CA ALA A 72 3.07 28.20 -11.40
C ALA A 72 2.39 29.04 -10.34
N PRO A 73 1.84 28.45 -9.26
CA PRO A 73 1.63 29.23 -8.05
C PRO A 73 2.43 28.68 -6.86
N HIS A 74 3.15 29.62 -6.25
CA HIS A 74 3.62 29.58 -4.88
C HIS A 74 2.44 29.60 -3.88
N ALA A 75 2.58 28.74 -2.86
CA ALA A 75 2.25 28.90 -1.44
C ALA A 75 0.85 29.40 -0.96
N THR A 76 0.17 28.55 -0.19
CA THR A 76 -0.22 28.79 1.22
C THR A 76 -0.87 27.53 1.82
N PRO A 77 -0.62 27.17 3.10
CA PRO A 77 -1.27 26.02 3.74
C PRO A 77 -2.69 26.41 4.20
N SER A 78 -3.65 26.28 3.28
CA SER A 78 -5.08 26.32 3.62
C SER A 78 -5.43 25.08 4.43
N ARG A 79 -5.73 25.28 5.73
CA ARG A 79 -6.38 24.26 6.57
C ARG A 79 -7.85 24.17 6.13
N SER A 80 -8.09 23.46 5.04
CA SER A 80 -9.44 23.14 4.57
C SER A 80 -10.07 22.09 5.48
N PRO A 81 -11.21 22.37 6.13
CA PRO A 81 -12.00 21.35 6.78
C PRO A 81 -12.60 20.46 5.69
N GLY A 82 -12.25 19.18 5.68
CA GLY A 82 -12.87 18.19 4.80
C GLY A 82 -12.08 17.77 3.57
N THR A 83 -10.78 18.08 3.47
CA THR A 83 -9.94 17.45 2.43
C THR A 83 -9.76 15.98 2.79
N THR A 84 -10.46 15.11 2.06
CA THR A 84 -10.23 13.67 2.08
C THR A 84 -8.74 13.44 1.83
N LEU A 85 -8.06 12.84 2.81
CA LEU A 85 -6.65 12.51 2.69
C LEU A 85 -6.55 11.25 1.85
N ASP A 86 -6.18 11.37 0.58
CA ASP A 86 -5.90 10.23 -0.29
C ASP A 86 -4.51 10.42 -0.90
N ILE A 87 -3.52 9.85 -0.22
CA ILE A 87 -2.13 9.89 -0.62
C ILE A 87 -1.73 8.47 -0.96
N VAL A 88 -1.24 8.26 -2.18
CA VAL A 88 -0.72 6.97 -2.64
C VAL A 88 0.57 7.23 -3.39
N ASN A 89 1.65 6.60 -2.97
CA ASN A 89 2.91 6.60 -3.69
C ASN A 89 3.58 5.22 -3.61
N ALA A 90 4.79 5.10 -4.14
CA ALA A 90 5.52 3.84 -4.21
C ALA A 90 6.00 3.29 -2.86
N ASP A 91 6.06 4.14 -1.83
CA ASP A 91 6.66 3.80 -0.53
C ASP A 91 5.62 3.68 0.60
N TYR A 92 4.49 4.38 0.51
CA TYR A 92 3.35 4.26 1.42
C TYR A 92 2.02 4.78 0.82
N ALA A 93 0.90 4.49 1.49
CA ALA A 93 -0.39 5.09 1.22
C ALA A 93 -1.12 5.46 2.52
N VAL A 94 -1.87 6.58 2.49
CA VAL A 94 -2.77 7.02 3.56
C VAL A 94 -4.09 7.44 2.92
N LYS A 95 -5.18 6.79 3.33
CA LYS A 95 -6.51 7.04 2.79
C LYS A 95 -7.52 7.30 3.89
N SER A 96 -8.29 8.37 3.79
CA SER A 96 -9.51 8.56 4.57
C SER A 96 -10.54 7.51 4.18
N ALA A 97 -11.10 6.84 5.16
CA ALA A 97 -12.20 5.90 5.02
C ALA A 97 -13.48 6.49 5.64
N SER A 98 -14.61 5.79 5.48
CA SER A 98 -15.88 6.20 6.06
C SER A 98 -15.80 6.29 7.59
N HIS A 99 -16.67 7.11 8.20
CA HIS A 99 -16.76 7.30 9.66
C HIS A 99 -15.48 7.82 10.33
N GLY A 100 -14.66 8.59 9.61
CA GLY A 100 -13.45 9.20 10.17
C GLY A 100 -12.28 8.23 10.35
N TRP A 101 -12.38 7.01 9.81
CA TRP A 101 -11.27 6.06 9.81
C TRP A 101 -10.18 6.48 8.82
N VAL A 102 -8.96 6.02 9.05
CA VAL A 102 -7.80 6.24 8.19
C VAL A 102 -7.15 4.89 7.90
N SER A 103 -7.08 4.51 6.63
CA SER A 103 -6.31 3.37 6.16
C SER A 103 -4.87 3.83 5.96
N VAL A 104 -3.91 3.09 6.53
CA VAL A 104 -2.48 3.30 6.30
C VAL A 104 -1.88 2.04 5.71
N GLN A 105 -0.94 2.23 4.81
CA GLN A 105 -0.20 1.15 4.19
C GLN A 105 1.25 1.57 4.01
N LEU A 106 2.16 0.68 4.37
CA LEU A 106 3.59 0.89 4.22
C LEU A 106 4.15 -0.17 3.28
N PHE A 107 4.88 0.25 2.26
CA PHE A 107 5.47 -0.62 1.23
C PHE A 107 6.98 -0.77 1.42
N THR A 108 7.68 0.33 1.75
CA THR A 108 9.13 0.36 1.86
C THR A 108 9.60 1.16 3.08
N SER A 109 10.86 0.96 3.48
CA SER A 109 11.46 1.73 4.58
C SER A 109 11.60 3.22 4.28
N ARG A 110 11.70 3.59 3.00
CA ARG A 110 11.76 5.00 2.57
C ARG A 110 10.45 5.74 2.83
N GLY A 111 9.34 5.01 2.96
CA GLY A 111 8.03 5.58 3.22
C GLY A 111 7.81 6.02 4.66
N VAL A 112 8.64 5.56 5.61
CA VAL A 112 8.45 5.82 7.06
C VAL A 112 8.35 7.31 7.40
N PRO A 113 9.28 8.19 6.95
CA PRO A 113 9.19 9.62 7.27
C PRO A 113 7.97 10.30 6.65
N GLY A 114 7.62 9.94 5.40
CA GLY A 114 6.45 10.48 4.70
C GLY A 114 5.14 10.05 5.35
N LEU A 115 5.02 8.77 5.69
CA LEU A 115 3.87 8.21 6.39
C LEU A 115 3.62 8.93 7.72
N GLN A 116 4.66 9.14 8.54
CA GLN A 116 4.52 9.87 9.80
C GLN A 116 4.07 11.32 9.59
N ALA A 117 4.65 12.00 8.60
CA ALA A 117 4.28 13.39 8.29
C ALA A 117 2.82 13.50 7.88
N ASP A 118 2.32 12.58 7.06
CA ASP A 118 0.95 12.59 6.57
C ASP A 118 -0.07 12.13 7.62
N LEU A 119 0.27 11.17 8.47
CA LEU A 119 -0.55 10.82 9.64
C LEU A 119 -0.75 12.03 10.57
N ARG A 120 0.31 12.81 10.79
CA ARG A 120 0.22 14.04 11.59
C ARG A 120 -0.66 15.09 10.91
N LYS A 121 -0.57 15.27 9.59
CA LYS A 121 -1.48 16.15 8.83
C LYS A 121 -2.93 15.69 8.93
N ALA A 122 -3.15 14.38 8.98
CA ALA A 122 -4.46 13.75 9.18
C ALA A 122 -5.02 13.93 10.60
N GLY A 123 -4.27 14.52 11.52
CA GLY A 123 -4.65 14.64 12.92
C GLY A 123 -4.55 13.32 13.70
N VAL A 124 -3.84 12.32 13.18
CA VAL A 124 -3.55 11.08 13.91
C VAL A 124 -2.31 11.31 14.77
N PRO A 125 -2.41 11.26 16.11
CA PRO A 125 -1.26 11.31 17.00
C PRO A 125 -0.48 10.00 16.86
N ALA A 126 0.48 9.96 15.93
CA ALA A 126 1.25 8.76 15.64
C ALA A 126 2.73 9.06 15.40
N ALA A 127 3.57 8.07 15.73
CA ALA A 127 4.98 8.01 15.37
C ALA A 127 5.24 6.71 14.62
N VAL A 128 6.12 6.76 13.61
CA VAL A 128 6.51 5.58 12.82
C VAL A 128 8.01 5.42 12.94
N MET A 129 8.44 4.28 13.44
CA MET A 129 9.83 4.01 13.78
C MET A 129 10.28 2.67 13.19
N THR A 130 11.56 2.60 12.86
CA THR A 130 12.25 1.36 12.48
C THR A 130 13.11 0.92 13.66
N PRO A 131 13.12 -0.37 14.04
CA PRO A 131 14.03 -0.89 15.04
C PRO A 131 15.49 -0.61 14.71
N SER A 132 16.26 -0.25 15.73
CA SER A 132 17.71 -0.12 15.64
C SER A 132 18.39 -1.11 16.58
N ALA A 133 19.39 -1.82 16.07
CA ALA A 133 20.22 -2.73 16.88
C ALA A 133 21.01 -2.01 17.98
N SER A 134 21.22 -0.69 17.85
CA SER A 134 21.88 0.14 18.87
C SER A 134 20.92 0.66 19.94
N CYS A 135 19.62 0.40 19.82
CA CYS A 135 18.64 0.84 20.80
C CYS A 135 18.52 -0.17 21.93
N HIS A 136 18.67 0.30 23.16
CA HIS A 136 18.45 -0.51 24.37
C HIS A 136 17.23 -0.03 25.17
N ALA A 137 16.44 0.89 24.61
CA ALA A 137 15.23 1.37 25.26
C ALA A 137 14.18 0.26 25.29
N THR A 138 13.66 -0.02 26.48
CA THR A 138 12.49 -0.89 26.66
C THR A 138 11.23 -0.06 26.51
N ILE A 139 10.33 -0.49 25.61
CA ILE A 139 9.00 0.12 25.50
C ILE A 139 8.13 -0.51 26.57
N ASP A 140 7.70 0.29 27.54
CA ASP A 140 6.74 -0.15 28.53
C ASP A 140 5.41 -0.46 27.83
N THR A 141 5.09 -1.74 27.72
CA THR A 141 3.88 -2.21 27.05
C THR A 141 2.83 -2.45 28.11
N ASP A 142 2.13 -1.40 28.52
CA ASP A 142 1.04 -1.52 29.48
C ASP A 142 -0.11 -2.35 28.89
N HIS A 143 -0.24 -3.59 29.37
CA HIS A 143 -1.25 -4.54 28.90
C HIS A 143 -2.68 -4.08 29.17
N SER A 144 -2.90 -3.20 30.17
CA SER A 144 -4.23 -2.64 30.44
C SER A 144 -4.73 -1.77 29.28
N ARG A 145 -3.81 -1.22 28.47
CA ARG A 145 -4.12 -0.38 27.30
C ARG A 145 -4.47 -1.17 26.04
N ARG A 146 -4.33 -2.51 26.07
CA ARG A 146 -4.62 -3.36 24.91
C ARG A 146 -6.06 -3.18 24.41
N GLY A 147 -7.02 -2.98 25.32
CA GLY A 147 -8.41 -2.67 24.95
C GLY A 147 -8.56 -1.36 24.19
N ASN A 148 -7.74 -0.34 24.51
CA ASN A 148 -7.76 0.95 23.82
C ASN A 148 -7.12 0.87 22.43
N VAL A 149 -6.00 0.14 22.30
CA VAL A 149 -5.40 -0.16 20.99
C VAL A 149 -6.42 -0.83 20.08
N VAL A 150 -7.18 -1.81 20.57
CA VAL A 150 -8.18 -2.52 19.74
C VAL A 150 -9.31 -1.59 19.26
N LYS A 151 -9.70 -0.59 20.07
CA LYS A 151 -10.69 0.42 19.66
C LYS A 151 -10.14 1.37 18.60
N ALA A 152 -8.90 1.82 18.77
CA ALA A 152 -8.20 2.67 17.81
C ALA A 152 -7.80 1.91 16.53
N MET A 153 -7.53 0.61 16.64
CA MET A 153 -6.99 -0.20 15.56
C MET A 153 -7.43 -1.68 15.68
N PRO A 154 -8.62 -2.03 15.18
CA PRO A 154 -9.14 -3.39 15.26
C PRO A 154 -8.26 -4.37 14.47
N PRO A 155 -7.85 -5.51 15.06
CA PRO A 155 -6.97 -6.47 14.41
C PRO A 155 -7.61 -7.11 13.17
N THR A 156 -8.95 -7.23 13.15
CA THR A 156 -9.73 -7.78 12.02
C THR A 156 -9.61 -6.95 10.73
N ARG A 157 -9.02 -5.76 10.78
CA ARG A 157 -8.82 -4.89 9.62
C ARG A 157 -7.37 -4.76 9.19
N SER A 158 -6.47 -5.53 9.82
CA SER A 158 -5.06 -5.63 9.38
C SER A 158 -4.91 -6.75 8.38
N HIS A 159 -4.41 -6.45 7.18
CA HIS A 159 -4.17 -7.47 6.15
C HIS A 159 -2.95 -7.10 5.30
N ARG A 160 -2.25 -8.12 4.80
CA ARG A 160 -1.24 -7.93 3.77
C ARG A 160 -1.96 -7.76 2.44
N ALA A 161 -1.71 -6.64 1.78
CA ALA A 161 -2.26 -6.36 0.47
C ALA A 161 -1.48 -7.11 -0.64
N PRO A 162 -2.07 -7.28 -1.84
CA PRO A 162 -1.43 -7.99 -2.95
C PRO A 162 -0.12 -7.37 -3.42
N ASP A 163 0.07 -6.07 -3.18
CA ASP A 163 1.28 -5.30 -3.45
C ASP A 163 2.43 -5.55 -2.45
N GLY A 164 2.22 -6.44 -1.47
CA GLY A 164 3.19 -6.77 -0.42
C GLY A 164 3.17 -5.81 0.78
N GLY A 165 2.42 -4.71 0.71
CA GLY A 165 2.26 -3.77 1.80
C GLY A 165 1.42 -4.33 2.94
N ILE A 166 1.64 -3.83 4.16
CA ILE A 166 0.79 -4.14 5.32
C ILE A 166 -0.20 -2.99 5.49
N SER A 167 -1.49 -3.29 5.31
CA SER A 167 -2.58 -2.33 5.45
C SER A 167 -3.20 -2.43 6.84
N GLN A 168 -3.44 -1.28 7.46
CA GLN A 168 -4.07 -1.16 8.78
C GLN A 168 -5.09 -0.03 8.77
N MET A 169 -6.17 -0.21 9.55
CA MET A 169 -7.24 0.76 9.66
C MET A 169 -7.23 1.38 11.06
N ILE A 170 -7.14 2.71 11.12
CA ILE A 170 -7.02 3.50 12.34
C ILE A 170 -8.30 4.32 12.55
N ASN A 171 -8.84 4.34 13.76
CA ASN A 171 -9.87 5.26 14.20
C ASN A 171 -9.21 6.33 15.08
N PRO A 172 -8.91 7.52 14.53
CA PRO A 172 -8.22 8.57 15.27
C PRO A 172 -9.04 9.06 16.47
N GLY A 173 -10.37 9.05 16.37
CA GLY A 173 -11.27 9.48 17.44
C GLY A 173 -11.34 8.51 18.62
N ALA A 174 -10.83 7.28 18.47
CA ALA A 174 -10.74 6.30 19.55
C ALA A 174 -9.38 6.29 20.25
N ILE A 175 -8.43 7.13 19.81
CA ILE A 175 -7.13 7.30 20.48
C ILE A 175 -7.35 8.21 21.71
N PRO A 176 -7.05 7.75 22.93
CA PRO A 176 -7.19 8.58 24.12
C PRO A 176 -6.34 9.86 24.05
N GLN A 177 -6.82 10.94 24.66
CA GLN A 177 -6.07 12.20 24.69
C GLN A 177 -4.73 12.02 25.44
N GLY A 178 -3.66 12.60 24.88
CA GLY A 178 -2.29 12.46 25.41
C GLY A 178 -1.62 11.13 25.06
N GLU A 179 -2.30 10.23 24.35
CA GLU A 179 -1.70 8.99 23.85
C GLU A 179 -1.33 9.09 22.36
N HIS A 180 -0.35 8.29 21.96
CA HIS A 180 0.17 8.22 20.61
C HIS A 180 0.18 6.78 20.11
N LEU A 181 -0.16 6.58 18.83
CA LEU A 181 0.08 5.31 18.15
C LEU A 181 1.54 5.22 17.72
N LEU A 182 2.26 4.26 18.26
CA LEU A 182 3.62 3.92 17.87
C LEU A 182 3.60 2.77 16.88
N PHE A 183 3.91 3.05 15.61
CA PHE A 183 4.12 2.08 14.56
C PHE A 183 5.58 1.65 14.55
N ILE A 184 5.84 0.36 14.72
CA ILE A 184 7.18 -0.23 14.65
C ILE A 184 7.23 -1.10 13.41
N ALA A 185 7.93 -0.61 12.39
CA ALA A 185 8.05 -1.23 11.09
C ALA A 185 9.35 -2.03 10.98
N ARG A 186 9.23 -3.33 10.68
CA ARG A 186 10.36 -4.22 10.40
C ARG A 186 10.40 -4.52 8.91
N PHE A 187 11.59 -4.48 8.34
CA PHE A 187 11.82 -4.65 6.91
C PHE A 187 12.70 -5.87 6.66
N ALA A 188 12.39 -6.59 5.59
CA ALA A 188 13.28 -7.54 4.95
C ALA A 188 13.80 -6.91 3.64
N PRO A 189 14.82 -7.49 2.98
CA PRO A 189 15.30 -6.96 1.70
C PRO A 189 14.14 -6.78 0.70
N GLY A 190 13.88 -5.53 0.31
CA GLY A 190 12.85 -5.16 -0.66
C GLY A 190 11.40 -5.13 -0.18
N GLN A 191 11.08 -5.39 1.09
CA GLN A 191 9.68 -5.42 1.56
C GLN A 191 9.48 -5.16 3.05
N VAL A 192 8.25 -4.78 3.44
CA VAL A 192 7.83 -4.74 4.85
C VAL A 192 7.60 -6.16 5.37
N GLN A 193 8.40 -6.57 6.34
CA GLN A 193 8.28 -7.87 6.99
C GLN A 193 7.12 -7.88 7.99
N ALA A 194 7.05 -6.85 8.85
CA ALA A 194 6.02 -6.71 9.87
C ALA A 194 5.78 -5.23 10.19
N LEU A 195 4.55 -4.90 10.57
CA LEU A 195 4.16 -3.59 11.09
C LEU A 195 3.37 -3.83 12.37
N SER A 196 4.00 -3.56 13.51
CA SER A 196 3.35 -3.66 14.81
C SER A 196 2.94 -2.29 15.32
N VAL A 197 1.86 -2.22 16.08
CA VAL A 197 1.33 -0.95 16.60
C VAL A 197 1.06 -1.08 18.09
N GLN A 198 1.45 -0.05 18.81
CA GLN A 198 1.26 0.08 20.24
C GLN A 198 0.68 1.46 20.56
N LEU A 199 0.00 1.56 21.69
CA LEU A 199 -0.45 2.85 22.22
C LEU A 199 0.51 3.24 23.35
N VAL A 200 1.13 4.40 23.23
CA VAL A 200 2.15 4.89 24.17
C VAL A 200 1.82 6.30 24.63
N HIS A 201 2.12 6.61 25.89
CA HIS A 201 1.98 7.97 26.42
C HIS A 201 3.10 8.90 25.93
N THR A 202 4.31 8.38 25.85
CA THR A 202 5.51 9.12 25.42
C THR A 202 6.17 8.37 24.29
N ILE A 203 6.45 9.06 23.20
CA ILE A 203 7.13 8.49 22.04
C ILE A 203 8.61 8.29 22.41
N PRO A 204 9.15 7.07 22.36
CA PRO A 204 10.55 6.83 22.69
C PRO A 204 11.46 7.43 21.61
N ALA A 205 12.70 7.75 21.99
CA ALA A 205 13.70 8.26 21.04
C ALA A 205 14.19 7.17 20.05
N CYS A 206 14.12 5.89 20.44
CA CYS A 206 14.45 4.74 19.61
C CYS A 206 13.63 3.51 20.01
N VAL A 207 13.60 2.49 19.15
CA VAL A 207 12.98 1.18 19.44
C VAL A 207 13.94 0.05 19.04
N ALA A 208 13.89 -1.07 19.76
CA ALA A 208 14.73 -2.25 19.55
C ALA A 208 14.04 -3.34 18.70
#